data_AF-A0A2T2ZJR1-F1
#
_entry.id   AF-A0A2T2ZJR1-F1
#
_cell.length_a   1.000
_cell.length_b   1.000
_cell.length_c   1.000
_cell.angle_alpha   90.00
_cell.angle_beta   90.00
_cell.angle_gamma   90.00
#
_symmetry.space_group_name_H-M   'P 1'
#
loop_
_entity.id
_entity.type
_entity.pdbx_description
1 polymer ?
#
loop_
_entity_poly.entity_id
_entity_poly.type
_entity_poly.pdbx_seq_one_letter_code
_entity_poly.pdbx_strand_id
1 'polypeptide(L)'
;MLSEAPLPRWFIDLLAHRRWIRRTRPFPHVYVRDVFVAEFYQRLAAEFDRVRTERPDLFGPVAAGYGASGASLTGMRNGPLEVFLSRAWHDLIERVAGVSASGDVEGSLHHHPPGSPRGWPHHDLTPAWFPGAEPGPEAVGLPAEDIDLKSGARPAGVPAREMVRAVAVLFYLGNGEWQPGDGGETGLFADVGTADPAPTVVVPPLDNSMVVFECTPRSWHTFLGANIAARNSVVMWLHRPKEQAASRWGGDRIVNW
;
A
#
# COMPACT_ATOMS: atom_id res chain seq x y z
N MET A 1 -3.94 -14.62 15.32
CA MET A 1 -3.45 -15.96 14.91
C MET A 1 -3.26 -15.89 13.41
N LEU A 2 -2.05 -16.16 12.90
CA LEU A 2 -1.86 -16.27 11.45
C LEU A 2 -2.71 -17.45 10.96
N SER A 3 -3.55 -17.25 9.95
CA SER A 3 -4.35 -18.32 9.34
C SER A 3 -3.44 -19.45 8.87
N GLU A 4 -3.61 -20.66 9.40
CA GLU A 4 -2.86 -21.86 8.97
C GLU A 4 -3.42 -22.45 7.66
N ALA A 5 -4.54 -21.92 7.16
CA ALA A 5 -5.17 -22.43 5.94
C ALA A 5 -4.25 -22.21 4.71
N PRO A 6 -4.11 -23.20 3.82
CA PRO A 6 -3.38 -23.01 2.57
C PRO A 6 -4.08 -21.94 1.71
N LEU A 7 -3.29 -21.13 1.01
CA LEU A 7 -3.83 -20.17 0.04
C LEU A 7 -4.57 -20.91 -1.09
N PRO A 8 -5.66 -20.33 -1.63
CA PRO A 8 -6.44 -21.01 -2.66
C PRO A 8 -5.65 -21.14 -3.96
N ARG A 9 -5.85 -22.26 -4.67
CA ARG A 9 -5.07 -22.60 -5.87
C ARG A 9 -5.12 -21.53 -6.96
N TRP A 10 -6.32 -20.98 -7.23
CA TRP A 10 -6.50 -19.93 -8.24
C TRP A 10 -5.58 -18.73 -8.00
N PHE A 11 -5.29 -18.41 -6.74
CA PHE A 11 -4.45 -17.28 -6.36
C PHE A 11 -2.96 -17.64 -6.45
N ILE A 12 -2.60 -18.86 -6.04
CA ILE A 12 -1.23 -19.37 -6.16
C ILE A 12 -0.79 -19.39 -7.63
N ASP A 13 -1.69 -19.78 -8.53
CA ASP A 13 -1.43 -19.86 -9.98
C ASP A 13 -1.16 -18.48 -10.60
N LEU A 14 -1.47 -17.37 -9.90
CA LEU A 14 -1.15 -16.02 -10.35
C LEU A 14 0.30 -15.60 -10.03
N LEU A 15 0.99 -16.27 -9.11
CA LEU A 15 2.30 -15.83 -8.60
C LEU A 15 3.45 -16.46 -9.42
N ALA A 16 4.38 -15.65 -9.95
CA ALA A 16 5.47 -16.19 -10.78
C ALA A 16 6.51 -16.95 -9.93
N HIS A 17 6.93 -16.36 -8.81
CA HIS A 17 8.01 -16.90 -7.99
C HIS A 17 7.82 -16.68 -6.48
N ARG A 18 8.39 -17.58 -5.66
CA ARG A 18 8.33 -17.53 -4.18
C ARG A 18 9.58 -16.91 -3.53
N ARG A 19 10.41 -16.19 -4.28
CA ARG A 19 11.65 -15.57 -3.75
C ARG A 19 11.38 -14.17 -3.22
N TRP A 20 10.94 -14.12 -1.97
CA TRP A 20 10.63 -12.88 -1.27
C TRP A 20 11.81 -12.55 -0.36
N ILE A 21 12.51 -11.45 -0.65
CA ILE A 21 13.76 -11.13 0.04
C ILE A 21 13.43 -10.27 1.25
N ARG A 22 13.54 -10.87 2.44
CA ARG A 22 13.44 -10.14 3.70
C ARG A 22 14.76 -9.45 4.03
N ARG A 23 14.69 -8.15 4.30
CA ARG A 23 15.79 -7.31 4.78
C ARG A 23 15.45 -6.78 6.17
N THR A 24 16.46 -6.54 6.98
CA THR A 24 16.30 -6.07 8.38
C THR A 24 16.67 -4.61 8.57
N ARG A 25 17.39 -4.01 7.62
CA ARG A 25 17.82 -2.60 7.63
C ARG A 25 17.29 -1.88 6.40
N PRO A 26 16.89 -0.59 6.49
CA PRO A 26 16.94 0.26 7.68
C PRO A 26 15.92 -0.13 8.77
N PHE A 27 14.84 -0.78 8.37
CA PHE A 27 13.89 -1.49 9.21
C PHE A 27 13.45 -2.78 8.49
N PRO A 28 12.78 -3.72 9.19
CA PRO A 28 12.27 -4.93 8.55
C PRO A 28 11.34 -4.63 7.37
N HIS A 29 11.74 -5.08 6.19
CA HIS A 29 10.94 -4.96 4.97
C HIS A 29 11.19 -6.15 4.05
N VAL A 30 10.29 -6.36 3.09
CA VAL A 30 10.39 -7.38 2.07
C VAL A 30 10.40 -6.71 0.71
N TYR A 31 11.33 -7.11 -0.16
CA TYR A 31 11.36 -6.72 -1.56
C TYR A 31 11.18 -7.94 -2.44
N VAL A 32 10.34 -7.81 -3.46
CA VAL A 32 9.97 -8.89 -4.38
C VAL A 32 10.00 -8.36 -5.81
N ARG A 33 10.53 -9.17 -6.73
CA ARG A 33 10.41 -8.96 -8.17
C ARG A 33 9.62 -10.12 -8.77
N ASP A 34 9.00 -9.86 -9.91
CA ASP A 34 8.21 -10.83 -10.64
C ASP A 34 7.14 -11.45 -9.73
N VAL A 35 6.34 -10.57 -9.08
CA VAL A 35 5.32 -11.00 -8.12
C VAL A 35 4.30 -11.90 -8.81
N PHE A 36 3.76 -11.43 -9.94
CA PHE A 36 2.77 -12.13 -10.72
C PHE A 36 3.35 -12.76 -11.98
N VAL A 37 2.77 -13.86 -12.46
CA VAL A 37 3.08 -14.42 -13.77
C VAL A 37 2.86 -13.38 -14.86
N ALA A 38 3.70 -13.39 -15.90
CA ALA A 38 3.74 -12.34 -16.92
C ALA A 38 2.36 -12.04 -17.54
N GLU A 39 1.58 -13.09 -17.82
CA GLU A 39 0.23 -12.95 -18.38
C GLU A 39 -0.71 -12.18 -17.44
N PHE A 40 -0.72 -12.49 -16.15
CA PHE A 40 -1.58 -11.80 -15.20
C PHE A 40 -1.08 -10.37 -14.93
N TYR A 41 0.24 -10.18 -14.87
CA TYR A 41 0.83 -8.85 -14.76
C TYR A 41 0.42 -7.93 -15.92
N GLN A 42 0.44 -8.42 -17.16
CA GLN A 42 0.00 -7.65 -18.32
C GLN A 42 -1.46 -7.21 -18.19
N ARG A 43 -2.34 -8.07 -17.66
CA ARG A 43 -3.74 -7.72 -17.38
C ARG A 43 -3.86 -6.65 -16.30
N LEU A 44 -3.03 -6.69 -15.24
CA LEU A 44 -3.00 -5.66 -14.21
C LEU A 44 -2.55 -4.30 -14.78
N ALA A 45 -1.46 -4.29 -15.56
CA ALA A 45 -0.93 -3.08 -16.17
C ALA A 45 -1.93 -2.46 -17.17
N ALA A 46 -2.56 -3.30 -18.00
CA ALA A 46 -3.60 -2.85 -18.92
C ALA A 46 -4.83 -2.27 -18.19
N GLU A 47 -5.26 -2.91 -17.09
CA GLU A 47 -6.39 -2.41 -16.31
C GLU A 47 -6.06 -1.07 -15.63
N PHE A 48 -4.85 -0.90 -15.08
CA PHE A 48 -4.40 0.38 -14.55
C PHE A 48 -4.45 1.47 -15.61
N ASP A 49 -3.90 1.21 -16.81
CA ASP A 49 -3.85 2.20 -17.88
C ASP A 49 -5.25 2.55 -18.41
N ARG A 50 -6.13 1.54 -18.52
CA ARG A 50 -7.53 1.71 -18.88
C ARG A 50 -8.24 2.63 -17.89
N VAL A 51 -8.13 2.36 -16.58
CA VAL A 51 -8.75 3.19 -15.54
C VAL A 51 -8.20 4.63 -15.59
N ARG A 52 -6.88 4.80 -15.75
CA ARG A 52 -6.25 6.12 -15.85
C ARG A 52 -6.71 6.92 -17.08
N THR A 53 -6.92 6.26 -18.20
CA THR A 53 -7.25 6.90 -19.49
C THR A 53 -8.75 7.11 -19.67
N GLU A 54 -9.56 6.12 -19.33
CA GLU A 54 -11.02 6.17 -19.51
C GLU A 54 -11.75 6.82 -18.34
N ARG A 55 -11.17 6.77 -17.14
CA ARG A 55 -11.75 7.30 -15.89
C ARG A 55 -10.82 8.27 -15.16
N PRO A 56 -10.29 9.31 -15.84
CA PRO A 56 -9.41 10.28 -15.20
C PRO A 56 -10.11 11.08 -14.08
N ASP A 57 -11.44 11.13 -14.11
CA ASP A 57 -12.29 11.73 -13.06
C ASP A 57 -12.09 11.10 -11.68
N LEU A 58 -11.65 9.84 -11.62
CA LEU A 58 -11.40 9.12 -10.37
C LEU A 58 -10.06 9.48 -9.72
N PHE A 59 -9.14 10.12 -10.46
CA PHE A 59 -7.82 10.47 -9.96
C PHE A 59 -7.81 11.87 -9.34
N GLY A 60 -7.93 11.92 -8.01
CA GLY A 60 -7.81 13.15 -7.22
C GLY A 60 -6.43 13.31 -6.56
N PRO A 61 -6.08 14.49 -6.04
CA PRO A 61 -4.88 14.67 -5.23
C PRO A 61 -4.86 13.73 -4.01
N VAL A 62 -3.76 13.01 -3.79
CA VAL A 62 -3.64 12.06 -2.66
C VAL A 62 -3.49 12.80 -1.32
N ALA A 63 -2.71 13.87 -1.31
CA ALA A 63 -2.49 14.75 -0.16
C ALA A 63 -2.05 16.15 -0.62
N ALA A 64 -2.25 17.15 0.23
CA ALA A 64 -1.82 18.51 -0.06
C ALA A 64 -0.31 18.57 -0.29
N GLY A 65 0.12 19.13 -1.42
CA GLY A 65 1.54 19.25 -1.77
C GLY A 65 2.23 17.92 -2.18
N TYR A 66 1.50 16.81 -2.27
CA TYR A 66 2.06 15.54 -2.73
C TYR A 66 1.91 15.40 -4.25
N GLY A 67 3.00 15.04 -4.93
CA GLY A 67 3.08 14.98 -6.40
C GLY A 67 2.36 13.79 -7.04
N ALA A 68 1.33 13.22 -6.41
CA ALA A 68 0.57 12.09 -6.95
C ALA A 68 -0.91 12.43 -7.04
N SER A 69 -1.55 11.93 -8.10
CA SER A 69 -2.99 11.69 -8.10
C SER A 69 -3.27 10.23 -7.79
N GLY A 70 -4.46 9.95 -7.24
CA GLY A 70 -4.86 8.59 -6.95
C GLY A 70 -6.34 8.33 -6.98
N ALA A 71 -6.68 7.06 -7.19
CA ALA A 71 -8.04 6.55 -7.27
C ALA A 71 -8.21 5.37 -6.31
N SER A 72 -9.31 5.33 -5.57
CA SER A 72 -9.58 4.25 -4.60
C SER A 72 -9.72 2.90 -5.28
N LEU A 73 -9.08 1.86 -4.74
CA LEU A 73 -9.26 0.49 -5.21
C LEU A 73 -10.66 -0.06 -4.92
N THR A 74 -11.36 0.46 -3.90
CA THR A 74 -12.73 0.00 -3.57
C THR A 74 -13.67 0.18 -4.76
N GLY A 75 -13.45 1.20 -5.59
CA GLY A 75 -14.19 1.43 -6.83
C GLY A 75 -13.75 0.59 -8.03
N MET A 76 -12.65 -0.18 -7.92
CA MET A 76 -12.00 -0.94 -8.99
C MET A 76 -12.25 -2.45 -8.89
N ARG A 77 -13.39 -2.83 -8.29
CA ARG A 77 -13.80 -4.23 -8.14
C ARG A 77 -14.30 -4.80 -9.47
N ASN A 78 -14.34 -6.13 -9.57
CA ASN A 78 -14.76 -6.87 -10.76
C ASN A 78 -13.75 -6.79 -11.92
N GLY A 79 -12.45 -6.83 -11.59
CA GLY A 79 -11.37 -6.78 -12.56
C GLY A 79 -10.05 -7.32 -12.00
N PRO A 80 -8.96 -7.31 -12.78
CA PRO A 80 -7.65 -7.78 -12.33
C PRO A 80 -7.16 -7.12 -11.02
N LEU A 81 -7.48 -5.84 -10.83
CA LEU A 81 -7.10 -5.07 -9.62
C LEU A 81 -7.76 -5.58 -8.33
N GLU A 82 -8.87 -6.34 -8.42
CA GLU A 82 -9.54 -6.90 -7.25
C GLU A 82 -8.65 -7.91 -6.50
N VAL A 83 -7.59 -8.43 -7.12
CA VAL A 83 -6.61 -9.29 -6.43
C VAL A 83 -6.08 -8.63 -5.16
N PHE A 84 -5.83 -7.31 -5.19
CA PHE A 84 -5.32 -6.55 -4.05
C PHE A 84 -6.36 -6.39 -2.92
N LEU A 85 -7.64 -6.59 -3.23
CA LEU A 85 -8.75 -6.55 -2.27
C LEU A 85 -9.26 -7.95 -1.93
N SER A 86 -8.51 -9.01 -2.27
CA SER A 86 -8.90 -10.39 -1.97
C SER A 86 -8.41 -10.84 -0.60
N ARG A 87 -9.16 -11.75 0.04
CA ARG A 87 -8.73 -12.40 1.29
C ARG A 87 -7.41 -13.16 1.11
N ALA A 88 -7.21 -13.80 -0.04
CA ALA A 88 -5.99 -14.54 -0.35
C ALA A 88 -4.76 -13.62 -0.40
N TRP A 89 -4.88 -12.44 -1.01
CA TRP A 89 -3.82 -11.44 -1.02
C TRP A 89 -3.55 -10.88 0.38
N HIS A 90 -4.60 -10.53 1.12
CA HIS A 90 -4.49 -10.12 2.52
C HIS A 90 -3.65 -11.12 3.33
N ASP A 91 -4.02 -12.41 3.30
CA ASP A 91 -3.36 -13.46 4.08
C ASP A 91 -1.91 -13.69 3.69
N LEU A 92 -1.61 -13.59 2.39
CA LEU A 92 -0.24 -13.65 1.91
C LEU A 92 0.60 -12.52 2.51
N ILE A 93 0.12 -11.28 2.43
CA ILE A 93 0.83 -10.10 2.94
C ILE A 93 0.97 -10.16 4.47
N GLU A 94 -0.07 -10.57 5.20
CA GLU A 94 -0.04 -10.77 6.65
C GLU A 94 1.09 -11.73 7.07
N ARG A 95 1.15 -12.91 6.40
CA ARG A 95 2.16 -13.94 6.67
C ARG A 95 3.57 -13.51 6.30
N VAL A 96 3.73 -12.84 5.16
CA VAL A 96 5.02 -12.33 4.68
C VAL A 96 5.58 -11.28 5.61
N ALA A 97 4.74 -10.33 6.04
CA ALA A 97 5.14 -9.27 6.96
C ALA A 97 5.39 -9.83 8.36
N GLY A 98 4.75 -10.95 8.73
CA GLY A 98 4.78 -11.50 10.08
C GLY A 98 4.04 -10.60 11.07
N VAL A 99 2.95 -9.98 10.63
CA VAL A 99 2.18 -8.97 11.36
C VAL A 99 0.74 -9.43 11.39
N SER A 100 0.12 -9.52 12.57
CA SER A 100 -1.32 -9.84 12.65
C SER A 100 -2.16 -8.63 12.23
N ALA A 101 -3.09 -8.84 11.30
CA ALA A 101 -4.01 -7.82 10.78
C ALA A 101 -5.49 -8.18 11.05
N SER A 102 -6.39 -7.19 10.94
CA SER A 102 -7.82 -7.35 11.24
C SER A 102 -8.67 -7.87 10.08
N GLY A 103 -8.09 -8.10 8.90
CA GLY A 103 -8.87 -8.35 7.68
C GLY A 103 -9.31 -7.09 6.95
N ASP A 104 -9.14 -5.90 7.54
CA ASP A 104 -9.47 -4.63 6.91
C ASP A 104 -8.35 -4.16 5.96
N VAL A 105 -8.73 -3.82 4.72
CA VAL A 105 -7.83 -3.44 3.63
C VAL A 105 -8.24 -2.07 3.08
N GLU A 106 -7.27 -1.19 2.93
CA GLU A 106 -7.38 0.06 2.16
C GLU A 106 -6.40 0.00 1.00
N GLY A 107 -6.75 0.56 -0.15
CA GLY A 107 -5.74 0.81 -1.17
C GLY A 107 -6.19 1.75 -2.27
N SER A 108 -5.22 2.21 -3.04
CA SER A 108 -5.39 3.19 -4.09
C SER A 108 -4.39 2.95 -5.22
N LEU A 109 -4.81 3.28 -6.43
CA LEU A 109 -3.92 3.52 -7.56
C LEU A 109 -3.26 4.87 -7.35
N HIS A 110 -1.94 4.96 -7.53
CA HIS A 110 -1.19 6.22 -7.48
C HIS A 110 -0.50 6.43 -8.83
N HIS A 111 -0.63 7.64 -9.37
CA HIS A 111 0.04 8.10 -10.57
C HIS A 111 0.86 9.35 -10.25
N HIS A 112 2.17 9.25 -10.43
CA HIS A 112 3.09 10.38 -10.43
C HIS A 112 3.45 10.73 -11.87
N PRO A 113 3.09 11.93 -12.38
CA PRO A 113 3.56 12.37 -13.69
C PRO A 113 5.09 12.56 -13.70
N PRO A 114 5.75 12.62 -14.87
CA PRO A 114 7.16 13.00 -14.98
C PRO A 114 7.48 14.29 -14.22
N GLY A 115 8.64 14.34 -13.57
CA GLY A 115 9.12 15.50 -12.83
C GLY A 115 8.36 15.76 -11.52
N SER A 116 7.67 14.75 -10.96
CA SER A 116 6.96 14.91 -9.69
C SER A 116 7.93 15.29 -8.56
N PRO A 117 7.51 16.18 -7.65
CA PRO A 117 8.35 16.58 -6.53
C PRO A 117 8.59 15.42 -5.56
N ARG A 118 9.70 15.50 -4.82
CA ARG A 118 9.98 14.61 -3.69
C ARG A 118 8.86 14.72 -2.66
N GLY A 119 8.41 13.59 -2.13
CA GLY A 119 7.50 13.55 -0.99
C GLY A 119 8.19 13.92 0.32
N TRP A 120 7.42 13.92 1.41
CA TRP A 120 8.01 14.03 2.76
C TRP A 120 8.20 12.63 3.38
N PRO A 121 9.26 12.41 4.16
CA PRO A 121 9.38 11.21 4.98
C PRO A 121 8.21 11.07 5.96
N HIS A 122 7.58 9.91 5.96
CA HIS A 122 6.49 9.52 6.86
C HIS A 122 6.60 8.03 7.18
N HIS A 123 5.83 7.55 8.17
CA HIS A 123 5.95 6.17 8.66
C HIS A 123 4.65 5.35 8.61
N ASP A 124 3.58 5.92 8.04
CA ASP A 124 2.28 5.28 7.81
C ASP A 124 1.61 4.64 9.03
N LEU A 125 2.04 4.95 10.25
CA LEU A 125 1.32 4.55 11.46
C LEU A 125 0.21 5.58 11.73
N THR A 126 -0.80 5.56 10.87
CA THR A 126 -1.92 6.51 10.84
C THR A 126 -3.25 5.81 11.08
N PRO A 127 -4.26 6.51 11.64
CA PRO A 127 -5.59 5.95 11.81
C PRO A 127 -6.35 5.88 10.48
N ALA A 128 -7.29 4.94 10.40
CA ALA A 128 -8.22 4.79 9.29
C ALA A 128 -9.57 4.28 9.82
N TRP A 129 -10.67 4.77 9.27
CA TRP A 129 -12.02 4.44 9.73
C TRP A 129 -12.73 3.48 8.79
N PHE A 130 -13.26 2.40 9.36
CA PHE A 130 -13.94 1.32 8.65
C PHE A 130 -15.38 1.14 9.17
N PRO A 131 -16.26 0.46 8.41
CA PRO A 131 -17.59 0.07 8.90
C PRO A 131 -17.56 -0.65 10.25
N GLY A 132 -18.61 -0.43 11.04
CA GLY A 132 -18.77 -1.00 12.38
C GLY A 132 -18.64 -2.53 12.45
N ALA A 133 -19.11 -3.23 11.43
CA ALA A 133 -19.00 -4.67 11.33
C ALA A 133 -17.55 -5.09 10.99
N GLU A 134 -17.06 -6.11 11.68
CA GLU A 134 -15.80 -6.77 11.32
C GLU A 134 -15.99 -7.65 10.09
N PRO A 135 -14.98 -7.77 9.22
CA PRO A 135 -15.05 -8.69 8.10
C PRO A 135 -15.08 -10.14 8.57
N GLY A 136 -15.85 -10.97 7.86
CA GLY A 136 -15.83 -12.41 8.06
C GLY A 136 -14.49 -13.05 7.67
N PRO A 137 -14.23 -14.30 8.07
CA PRO A 137 -12.93 -14.97 7.83
C PRO A 137 -12.55 -15.09 6.35
N GLU A 138 -13.54 -15.22 5.47
CA GLU A 138 -13.34 -15.37 4.01
C GLU A 138 -13.41 -14.04 3.24
N ALA A 139 -13.57 -12.91 3.94
CA ALA A 139 -13.75 -11.59 3.36
C ALA A 139 -12.70 -10.61 3.88
N VAL A 140 -12.61 -9.45 3.21
CA VAL A 140 -11.87 -8.29 3.71
C VAL A 140 -12.85 -7.16 4.04
N GLY A 141 -12.49 -6.34 5.01
CA GLY A 141 -13.20 -5.11 5.33
C GLY A 141 -12.70 -4.00 4.41
N LEU A 142 -13.60 -3.26 3.77
CA LEU A 142 -13.26 -2.17 2.87
C LEU A 142 -13.78 -0.83 3.42
N PRO A 143 -13.14 0.30 3.08
CA PRO A 143 -13.70 1.61 3.36
C PRO A 143 -15.10 1.77 2.75
N ALA A 144 -16.01 2.41 3.47
CA ALA A 144 -17.34 2.75 2.97
C ALA A 144 -17.39 4.21 2.49
N GLU A 145 -18.24 4.49 1.51
CA GLU A 145 -18.37 5.83 0.91
C GLU A 145 -18.92 6.88 1.88
N ASP A 146 -19.71 6.46 2.88
CA ASP A 146 -20.36 7.33 3.87
C ASP A 146 -19.54 7.53 5.15
N ILE A 147 -18.32 6.99 5.20
CA ILE A 147 -17.37 7.17 6.29
C ILE A 147 -16.10 7.79 5.72
N ASP A 148 -15.80 9.03 6.12
CA ASP A 148 -14.52 9.64 5.78
C ASP A 148 -13.40 8.82 6.42
N LEU A 149 -12.58 8.21 5.57
CA LEU A 149 -11.54 7.28 5.98
C LEU A 149 -10.51 7.91 6.93
N LYS A 150 -10.22 9.20 6.78
CA LYS A 150 -9.13 9.89 7.50
C LYS A 150 -9.58 10.43 8.85
N SER A 151 -10.79 10.99 8.91
CA SER A 151 -11.34 11.69 10.08
C SER A 151 -12.43 10.91 10.81
N GLY A 152 -13.03 9.91 10.16
CA GLY A 152 -14.18 9.17 10.67
C GLY A 152 -15.50 9.93 10.59
N ALA A 153 -15.54 11.10 9.96
CA ALA A 153 -16.76 11.86 9.76
C ALA A 153 -17.79 11.02 8.98
N ARG A 154 -19.03 10.95 9.48
CA ARG A 154 -20.10 10.08 8.97
C ARG A 154 -21.48 10.52 9.45
N PRO A 155 -22.57 10.09 8.78
CA PRO A 155 -23.94 10.35 9.26
C PRO A 155 -24.21 9.79 10.66
N ALA A 156 -25.13 10.44 11.39
CA ALA A 156 -25.52 9.99 12.72
C ALA A 156 -26.11 8.56 12.68
N GLY A 157 -25.70 7.71 13.61
CA GLY A 157 -26.14 6.31 13.67
C GLY A 157 -25.36 5.35 12.77
N VAL A 158 -24.45 5.83 11.91
CA VAL A 158 -23.55 4.95 11.14
C VAL A 158 -22.41 4.48 12.06
N PRO A 159 -22.32 3.17 12.38
CA PRO A 159 -21.26 2.65 13.22
C PRO A 159 -19.95 2.59 12.43
N ALA A 160 -18.84 2.99 13.06
CA ALA A 160 -17.51 2.89 12.49
C ALA A 160 -16.48 2.47 13.53
N ARG A 161 -15.45 1.76 13.09
CA ARG A 161 -14.30 1.33 13.88
C ARG A 161 -13.09 2.16 13.50
N GLU A 162 -12.38 2.67 14.50
CA GLU A 162 -11.09 3.30 14.30
C GLU A 162 -10.00 2.23 14.29
N MET A 163 -9.34 2.09 13.14
CA MET A 163 -8.26 1.14 12.89
C MET A 163 -6.96 1.91 12.69
N VAL A 164 -5.83 1.20 12.70
CA VAL A 164 -4.51 1.78 12.41
C VAL A 164 -3.83 0.93 11.36
N ARG A 165 -3.21 1.59 10.38
CA ARG A 165 -2.40 0.92 9.35
C ARG A 165 -1.31 0.07 10.01
N ALA A 166 -1.26 -1.19 9.60
CA ALA A 166 -0.43 -2.24 10.17
C ALA A 166 0.71 -2.65 9.24
N VAL A 167 0.42 -2.76 7.95
CA VAL A 167 1.40 -3.16 6.91
C VAL A 167 1.15 -2.31 5.69
N ALA A 168 2.19 -1.69 5.14
CA ALA A 168 2.13 -0.99 3.86
C ALA A 168 2.68 -1.87 2.74
N VAL A 169 2.07 -1.74 1.56
CA VAL A 169 2.42 -2.44 0.32
C VAL A 169 2.48 -1.41 -0.79
N LEU A 170 3.61 -1.36 -1.51
CA LEU A 170 3.75 -0.59 -2.73
C LEU A 170 4.10 -1.56 -3.86
N PHE A 171 3.18 -1.77 -4.79
CA PHE A 171 3.36 -2.61 -5.98
C PHE A 171 3.45 -1.75 -7.24
N TYR A 172 4.50 -1.94 -8.03
CA TYR A 172 4.83 -1.11 -9.19
C TYR A 172 4.36 -1.76 -10.50
N LEU A 173 3.68 -0.96 -11.35
CA LEU A 173 3.07 -1.44 -12.59
C LEU A 173 2.94 -0.34 -13.64
N GLY A 174 3.17 -0.65 -14.91
CA GLY A 174 3.05 0.32 -16.00
C GLY A 174 4.06 1.47 -15.93
N ASN A 175 5.29 1.20 -15.46
CA ASN A 175 6.37 2.18 -15.35
C ASN A 175 7.32 2.14 -16.55
N GLY A 176 7.30 1.06 -17.34
CA GLY A 176 8.21 0.87 -18.47
C GLY A 176 9.61 0.48 -18.01
N GLU A 177 10.58 0.63 -18.90
CA GLU A 177 11.99 0.41 -18.55
C GLU A 177 12.46 1.53 -17.60
N TRP A 178 13.10 1.13 -16.50
CA TRP A 178 13.72 2.03 -15.54
C TRP A 178 15.18 1.67 -15.37
N GLN A 179 16.05 2.68 -15.31
CA GLN A 179 17.47 2.54 -15.03
C GLN A 179 17.93 3.47 -13.90
N PRO A 180 19.05 3.15 -13.22
CA PRO A 180 19.63 4.03 -12.22
C PRO A 180 19.85 5.45 -12.75
N GLY A 181 19.31 6.45 -12.03
CA GLY A 181 19.35 7.85 -12.43
C GLY A 181 18.04 8.40 -12.99
N ASP A 182 17.07 7.53 -13.33
CA ASP A 182 15.77 7.96 -13.84
C ASP A 182 14.85 8.54 -12.75
N GLY A 183 15.22 8.41 -11.48
CA GLY A 183 14.44 8.90 -10.34
C GLY A 183 13.18 8.06 -10.05
N GLY A 184 12.32 8.55 -9.17
CA GLY A 184 11.05 7.93 -8.83
C GLY A 184 11.10 6.73 -7.87
N GLU A 185 12.27 6.47 -7.27
CA GLU A 185 12.44 5.43 -6.26
C GLU A 185 11.64 5.72 -4.99
N THR A 186 11.33 4.65 -4.25
CA THR A 186 10.93 4.77 -2.85
C THR A 186 12.18 4.70 -1.97
N GLY A 187 12.46 5.78 -1.24
CA GLY A 187 13.52 5.84 -0.24
C GLY A 187 13.04 5.29 1.09
N LEU A 188 13.86 4.46 1.74
CA LEU A 188 13.68 3.95 3.10
C LEU A 188 14.78 4.52 4.00
N PHE A 189 14.41 5.09 5.14
CA PHE A 189 15.31 5.85 6.02
C PHE A 189 15.52 5.11 7.35
N ALA A 190 16.76 5.10 7.86
CA ALA A 190 17.05 4.66 9.21
C ALA A 190 16.65 5.70 10.27
N ASP A 191 16.75 6.98 9.91
CA ASP A 191 16.39 8.14 10.73
C ASP A 191 16.05 9.34 9.83
N VAL A 192 15.24 10.27 10.35
CA VAL A 192 14.81 11.51 9.69
C VAL A 192 15.12 12.77 10.51
N GLY A 193 15.91 12.67 11.58
CA GLY A 193 16.21 13.78 12.49
C GLY A 193 17.05 14.93 11.92
N THR A 194 17.51 14.83 10.66
CA THR A 194 18.29 15.87 9.97
C THR A 194 17.42 16.71 9.03
N ALA A 195 17.85 17.94 8.71
CA ALA A 195 17.10 18.83 7.80
C ALA A 195 16.89 18.27 6.38
N ASP A 196 17.84 17.47 5.86
CA ASP A 196 17.71 16.74 4.60
C ASP A 196 18.16 15.28 4.78
N PRO A 197 17.27 14.39 5.24
CA PRO A 197 17.63 13.01 5.48
C PRO A 197 17.87 12.28 4.16
N ALA A 198 18.96 11.52 4.09
CA ALA A 198 19.29 10.65 2.97
C ALA A 198 18.72 9.24 3.18
N PRO A 199 18.16 8.60 2.14
CA PRO A 199 17.66 7.24 2.24
C PRO A 199 18.82 6.27 2.48
N THR A 200 18.63 5.32 3.38
CA THR A 200 19.58 4.21 3.61
C THR A 200 19.45 3.14 2.54
N VAL A 201 18.22 2.94 2.04
CA VAL A 201 17.90 2.02 0.94
C VAL A 201 16.99 2.75 -0.04
N VAL A 202 17.23 2.54 -1.33
CA VAL A 202 16.36 3.00 -2.41
C VAL A 202 15.77 1.78 -3.11
N VAL A 203 14.45 1.81 -3.34
CA VAL A 203 13.71 0.75 -4.05
C VAL A 203 13.30 1.29 -5.41
N PRO A 204 13.82 0.73 -6.52
CA PRO A 204 13.47 1.21 -7.84
C PRO A 204 12.02 0.83 -8.18
N PRO A 205 11.29 1.67 -8.94
CA PRO A 205 9.89 1.43 -9.29
C PRO A 205 9.74 0.45 -10.46
N LEU A 206 10.44 -0.70 -10.40
CA LEU A 206 10.45 -1.68 -11.48
C LEU A 206 9.09 -2.34 -11.64
N ASP A 207 8.66 -2.53 -12.88
CA ASP A 207 7.42 -3.24 -13.17
C ASP A 207 7.38 -4.65 -12.56
N ASN A 208 6.19 -5.02 -12.07
CA ASN A 208 5.93 -6.30 -11.41
C ASN A 208 6.80 -6.53 -10.15
N SER A 209 7.21 -5.45 -9.48
CA SER A 209 7.95 -5.50 -8.23
C SER A 209 7.15 -4.89 -7.08
N MET A 210 7.55 -5.22 -5.85
CA MET A 210 6.83 -4.79 -4.65
C MET A 210 7.77 -4.59 -3.48
N VAL A 211 7.44 -3.61 -2.63
CA VAL A 211 7.99 -3.49 -1.28
C VAL A 211 6.87 -3.59 -0.24
N VAL A 212 7.12 -4.32 0.84
CA VAL A 212 6.18 -4.56 1.96
C VAL A 212 6.89 -4.32 3.29
N PHE A 213 6.26 -3.60 4.21
CA PHE A 213 6.82 -3.39 5.56
C PHE A 213 5.74 -3.13 6.60
N GLU A 214 6.05 -3.41 7.87
CA GLU A 214 5.18 -3.05 8.99
C GLU A 214 5.18 -1.53 9.17
N CYS A 215 4.00 -0.94 9.35
CA CYS A 215 3.87 0.44 9.79
C CYS A 215 4.25 0.53 11.28
N THR A 216 5.30 1.30 11.58
CA THR A 216 5.84 1.50 12.92
C THR A 216 6.29 2.96 13.05
N PRO A 217 6.61 3.46 14.26
CA PRO A 217 7.18 4.81 14.39
C PRO A 217 8.57 5.00 13.76
N ARG A 218 9.14 3.96 13.13
CA ARG A 218 10.48 3.96 12.53
C ARG A 218 10.50 3.51 11.07
N SER A 219 9.36 3.15 10.48
CA SER A 219 9.27 2.73 9.07
C SER A 219 9.24 3.93 8.13
N TRP A 220 10.22 4.82 8.28
CA TRP A 220 10.32 6.08 7.54
C TRP A 220 10.58 5.81 6.06
N HIS A 221 9.72 6.33 5.20
CA HIS A 221 9.84 6.19 3.76
C HIS A 221 9.24 7.38 3.02
N THR A 222 9.61 7.52 1.74
CA THR A 222 9.01 8.53 0.87
C THR A 222 9.26 8.22 -0.61
N PHE A 223 8.48 8.83 -1.49
CA PHE A 223 8.79 8.93 -2.92
C PHE A 223 9.90 9.97 -3.14
N LEU A 224 10.99 9.59 -3.81
CA LEU A 224 12.17 10.46 -3.95
C LEU A 224 12.03 11.55 -5.02
N GLY A 225 10.99 11.50 -5.87
CA GLY A 225 10.77 12.51 -6.91
C GLY A 225 11.71 12.39 -8.10
N ALA A 226 11.75 13.47 -8.89
CA ALA A 226 12.64 13.64 -10.05
C ALA A 226 12.55 12.51 -11.09
N ASN A 227 11.41 11.83 -11.16
CA ASN A 227 11.16 10.74 -12.09
C ASN A 227 11.11 11.25 -13.54
N ILE A 228 11.90 10.67 -14.44
CA ILE A 228 11.92 11.04 -15.86
C ILE A 228 10.66 10.55 -16.58
N ALA A 229 10.18 9.36 -16.25
CA ALA A 229 8.93 8.78 -16.75
C ALA A 229 7.84 8.77 -15.66
N ALA A 230 6.58 8.55 -16.05
CA ALA A 230 5.51 8.40 -15.08
C ALA A 230 5.80 7.23 -14.12
N ARG A 231 5.49 7.42 -12.84
CA ARG A 231 5.64 6.39 -11.80
C ARG A 231 4.28 6.04 -11.23
N ASN A 232 3.85 4.82 -11.51
CA ASN A 232 2.59 4.21 -11.20
C ASN A 232 2.78 3.13 -10.12
N SER A 233 1.83 3.06 -9.19
CA SER A 233 1.78 1.97 -8.23
C SER A 233 0.37 1.70 -7.75
N VAL A 234 0.15 0.47 -7.27
CA VAL A 234 -0.86 0.20 -6.25
C VAL A 234 -0.22 0.45 -4.88
N VAL A 235 -0.85 1.28 -4.07
CA VAL A 235 -0.50 1.47 -2.66
C VAL A 235 -1.63 0.89 -1.83
N MET A 236 -1.30 0.06 -0.85
CA MET A 236 -2.29 -0.68 -0.07
C MET A 236 -1.82 -0.85 1.37
N TRP A 237 -2.77 -0.86 2.30
CA TRP A 237 -2.54 -1.09 3.72
C TRP A 237 -3.43 -2.19 4.28
N LEU A 238 -2.82 -3.07 5.07
CA LEU A 238 -3.53 -3.90 6.04
C LEU A 238 -3.68 -3.14 7.34
N HIS A 239 -4.73 -3.39 8.11
CA HIS A 239 -4.99 -2.66 9.35
C HIS A 239 -4.99 -3.56 10.58
N ARG A 240 -4.92 -2.95 11.76
CA ARG A 240 -5.13 -3.58 13.07
C ARG A 240 -5.95 -2.65 13.97
N PRO A 241 -6.60 -3.18 15.03
CA PRO A 241 -7.30 -2.33 15.99
C PRO A 241 -6.36 -1.30 16.63
N LYS A 242 -6.87 -0.09 16.86
CA LYS A 242 -6.07 1.01 17.44
C LYS A 242 -5.49 0.66 18.79
N GLU A 243 -6.21 -0.06 19.63
CA GLU A 243 -5.77 -0.49 20.96
C GLU A 243 -4.52 -1.36 20.88
N GLN A 244 -4.42 -2.22 19.86
CA GLN A 244 -3.24 -3.07 19.65
C GLN A 244 -2.04 -2.24 19.18
N ALA A 245 -2.25 -1.27 18.28
CA ALA A 245 -1.21 -0.37 17.84
C ALA A 245 -0.68 0.49 19.02
N ALA A 246 -1.59 1.07 19.81
CA ALA A 246 -1.26 1.88 20.98
C ALA A 246 -0.53 1.07 22.05
N SER A 247 -0.95 -0.18 22.32
CA SER A 247 -0.26 -1.06 23.26
C SER A 247 1.17 -1.40 22.82
N ARG A 248 1.40 -1.54 21.51
CA ARG A 248 2.71 -1.92 20.96
C ARG A 248 3.67 -0.74 20.81
N TRP A 249 3.16 0.43 20.42
CA TRP A 249 3.99 1.56 19.98
C TRP A 249 3.81 2.86 20.77
N GLY A 250 2.81 2.93 21.66
CA GLY A 250 2.38 4.18 22.30
C GLY A 250 1.38 4.93 21.43
N GLY A 251 0.28 5.38 22.03
CA GLY A 251 -0.78 6.11 21.32
C GLY A 251 -0.31 7.47 20.79
N ASP A 252 0.67 8.10 21.44
CA ASP A 252 1.33 9.35 21.05
C ASP A 252 2.14 9.22 19.75
N ARG A 253 2.42 7.99 19.31
CA ARG A 253 3.18 7.71 18.07
C ARG A 253 2.30 7.46 16.85
N ILE A 254 0.98 7.37 17.04
CA ILE A 254 0.03 7.30 15.94
C ILE A 254 -0.17 8.73 15.43
N VAL A 255 0.21 8.98 14.18
CA VAL A 255 0.15 10.32 13.58
C VAL A 255 -1.14 10.48 12.80
N ASN A 256 -1.80 11.63 12.94
CA ASN A 256 -2.97 11.97 12.13
C ASN A 256 -2.55 12.42 10.73
N TRP A 257 -3.50 12.34 9.80
CA TRP A 257 -3.38 12.72 8.40
C TRP A 257 -3.07 14.19 8.15
#